data_AF-X1GN82-F1
#
_entry.id   AF-X1GN82-F1
#
_cell.length_a   1.000
_cell.length_b   1.000
_cell.length_c   1.000
_cell.angle_alpha   90.00
_cell.angle_beta   90.00
_cell.angle_gamma   90.00
#
_symmetry.space_group_name_H-M   'P 1'
#
loop_
_entity.id
_entity.type
_entity.pdbx_description
1 polymer ?
#
loop_
_entity_poly.entity_id
_entity_poly.type
_entity_poly.pdbx_seq_one_letter_code
_entity_poly.pdbx_strand_id
1 'polypeptide(L)'
;TYGNFNFTFQNNYTTDHVIEDTSALDASDFIKFTYNEDDSSMNVNTGEVLNPPIDLNKLVDGNPNTYIELNSSSSGILNFTINSSFAGESYNSTSPEINLAFDRSFILGLISTFSYSIDKDAYLTIKLFDTFDSSWKNATEAFFLNHSLGIQSVEERYINENLRYINSSDITQIQFFFQRFDSSDYIVRLREFKLDSTYAFDLPITNNEYVALEFDLKGERSAVNGFYAWIRTLNLTEALTAELNITLYEANTTIKRTQANLLSNNLKPDNAKLIDSIIIDNTDYHGDSLSYFEFNQA
;
A
#
# COMPACT_ATOMS: atom_id res chain seq x y z
N THR A 1 -18.53 9.64 56.47
CA THR A 1 -18.45 10.72 55.46
C THR A 1 -18.03 10.07 54.15
N TYR A 2 -19.00 9.79 53.28
CA TYR A 2 -18.71 9.26 51.94
C TYR A 2 -18.39 10.45 51.03
N GLY A 3 -17.16 10.52 50.55
CA GLY A 3 -16.75 11.52 49.57
C GLY A 3 -17.30 11.14 48.20
N ASN A 4 -18.30 11.86 47.71
CA ASN A 4 -18.65 11.82 46.30
C ASN A 4 -17.54 12.56 45.54
N PHE A 5 -16.71 11.81 44.82
CA PHE A 5 -15.86 12.36 43.77
C PHE A 5 -16.75 12.66 42.55
N ASN A 6 -17.17 13.91 42.42
CA ASN A 6 -17.69 14.41 41.15
C ASN A 6 -16.48 14.83 40.29
N PHE A 7 -16.26 14.11 39.21
CA PHE A 7 -15.39 14.59 38.14
C PHE A 7 -16.26 15.36 37.16
N THR A 8 -15.98 16.64 37.00
CA THR A 8 -16.52 17.43 35.89
C THR A 8 -15.48 17.34 34.78
N PHE A 9 -15.79 16.66 33.68
CA PHE A 9 -14.98 16.80 32.47
C PHE A 9 -15.08 18.26 32.01
N GLN A 10 -13.94 18.87 31.71
CA GLN A 10 -13.93 20.18 31.09
C GLN A 10 -14.50 20.03 29.68
N ASN A 11 -15.61 20.73 29.38
CA ASN A 11 -16.07 20.90 28.01
C ASN A 11 -14.99 21.66 27.22
N ASN A 12 -14.87 21.39 25.91
CA ASN A 12 -13.95 22.02 24.94
C ASN A 12 -12.55 21.37 24.81
N TYR A 13 -12.44 20.05 24.88
CA TYR A 13 -11.23 19.34 24.42
C TYR A 13 -11.50 18.67 23.08
N THR A 14 -10.62 18.90 22.10
CA THR A 14 -10.55 18.10 20.87
C THR A 14 -9.84 16.80 21.19
N THR A 15 -10.47 15.68 20.86
CA THR A 15 -9.87 14.35 20.96
C THR A 15 -9.82 13.74 19.58
N ASP A 16 -8.61 13.45 19.10
CA ASP A 16 -8.42 12.73 17.86
C ASP A 16 -8.54 11.24 18.13
N HIS A 17 -9.44 10.59 17.38
CA HIS A 17 -9.63 9.15 17.42
C HIS A 17 -9.11 8.55 16.11
N VAL A 18 -7.98 7.86 16.18
CA VAL A 18 -7.42 7.13 15.05
C VAL A 18 -8.15 5.80 14.94
N ILE A 19 -8.88 5.59 13.83
CA ILE A 19 -9.63 4.36 13.56
C ILE A 19 -8.69 3.30 12.97
N GLU A 20 -7.79 3.72 12.09
CA GLU A 20 -6.69 2.94 11.51
C GLU A 20 -5.52 3.92 11.28
N ASP A 21 -4.34 3.65 11.86
CA ASP A 21 -3.13 4.46 11.68
C ASP A 21 -2.26 3.94 10.52
N THR A 22 -2.62 2.78 10.00
CA THR A 22 -1.88 2.03 8.99
C THR A 22 -2.33 2.47 7.60
N SER A 23 -1.37 2.89 6.79
CA SER A 23 -1.61 3.15 5.36
C SER A 23 -2.22 1.93 4.68
N ALA A 24 -2.99 2.14 3.60
CA ALA A 24 -3.39 1.06 2.69
C ALA A 24 -2.20 0.25 2.12
N LEU A 25 -0.96 0.74 2.30
CA LEU A 25 0.29 0.07 1.96
C LEU A 25 0.97 -0.65 3.13
N ASP A 26 0.44 -0.58 4.34
CA ASP A 26 0.97 -1.30 5.50
C ASP A 26 0.36 -2.71 5.56
N ALA A 27 0.89 -3.61 4.73
CA ALA A 27 0.37 -4.97 4.53
C ALA A 27 0.47 -5.89 5.76
N SER A 28 0.92 -5.40 6.92
CA SER A 28 0.98 -6.21 8.13
C SER A 28 -0.42 -6.64 8.62
N ASP A 29 -1.45 -5.83 8.33
CA ASP A 29 -2.83 -6.08 8.72
C ASP A 29 -3.75 -6.54 7.56
N PHE A 30 -3.25 -6.55 6.32
CA PHE A 30 -4.01 -6.92 5.13
C PHE A 30 -3.70 -8.34 4.63
N ILE A 31 -4.62 -8.87 3.82
CA ILE A 31 -4.40 -10.12 3.10
C ILE A 31 -3.24 -9.92 2.12
N LYS A 32 -2.34 -10.89 2.08
CA LYS A 32 -1.07 -10.78 1.39
C LYS A 32 -0.82 -12.02 0.56
N PHE A 33 -0.41 -11.81 -0.69
CA PHE A 33 0.08 -12.87 -1.56
C PHE A 33 1.56 -12.63 -1.83
N THR A 34 2.38 -13.65 -1.65
CA THR A 34 3.79 -13.63 -2.05
C THR A 34 3.88 -14.19 -3.46
N TYR A 35 4.75 -13.63 -4.30
CA TYR A 35 4.91 -14.12 -5.67
C TYR A 35 5.35 -15.59 -5.71
N ASN A 36 4.92 -16.33 -6.74
CA ASN A 36 5.31 -17.68 -7.06
C ASN A 36 6.72 -17.70 -7.66
N GLU A 37 7.67 -18.28 -6.93
CA GLU A 37 9.09 -18.35 -7.32
C GLU A 37 9.32 -19.21 -8.57
N ASP A 38 8.60 -20.32 -8.72
CA ASP A 38 8.76 -21.30 -9.81
C ASP A 38 8.34 -20.73 -11.17
N ASP A 39 7.36 -19.82 -11.17
CA ASP A 39 6.84 -19.17 -12.38
C ASP A 39 7.46 -17.77 -12.61
N SER A 40 8.42 -17.38 -11.78
CA SER A 40 9.11 -16.10 -11.87
C SER A 40 10.40 -16.19 -12.66
N SER A 41 10.87 -15.05 -13.16
CA SER A 41 12.12 -14.99 -13.93
C SER A 41 12.88 -13.71 -13.70
N MET A 42 14.20 -13.74 -13.91
CA MET A 42 15.05 -12.57 -13.86
C MET A 42 15.81 -12.42 -15.18
N ASN A 43 15.82 -11.20 -15.69
CA ASN A 43 16.55 -10.83 -16.88
C ASN A 43 17.53 -9.71 -16.54
N VAL A 44 18.78 -9.82 -16.97
CA VAL A 44 19.75 -8.72 -16.85
C VAL A 44 19.90 -8.10 -18.23
N ASN A 45 19.74 -6.79 -18.32
CA ASN A 45 19.93 -6.05 -19.56
C ASN A 45 21.42 -5.74 -19.76
N THR A 46 22.26 -6.76 -19.77
CA THR A 46 23.70 -6.64 -20.07
C THR A 46 24.00 -6.56 -21.56
N GLY A 47 22.99 -6.79 -22.43
CA GLY A 47 23.18 -6.95 -23.87
C GLY A 47 23.80 -8.30 -24.27
N GLU A 48 24.15 -9.14 -23.30
CA GLU A 48 24.69 -10.50 -23.49
C GLU A 48 23.75 -11.54 -22.89
N VAL A 49 23.64 -12.70 -23.55
CA VAL A 49 22.87 -13.84 -23.02
C VAL A 49 23.59 -14.40 -21.79
N LEU A 50 22.92 -14.37 -20.65
CA LEU A 50 23.43 -14.99 -19.42
C LEU A 50 23.53 -16.51 -19.61
N ASN A 51 24.73 -17.04 -19.43
CA ASN A 51 24.99 -18.48 -19.45
C ASN A 51 25.93 -18.86 -18.29
N PRO A 52 25.47 -19.63 -17.29
CA PRO A 52 24.14 -20.24 -17.18
C PRO A 52 23.01 -19.23 -16.89
N PRO A 53 21.74 -19.63 -17.07
CA PRO A 53 20.58 -18.84 -16.62
C PRO A 53 20.68 -18.50 -15.13
N ILE A 54 20.05 -17.39 -14.73
CA ILE A 54 19.99 -16.99 -13.33
C ILE A 54 19.07 -17.93 -12.55
N ASP A 55 19.60 -18.47 -11.45
CA ASP A 55 18.86 -19.28 -10.50
C ASP A 55 18.23 -18.38 -9.43
N LEU A 56 16.92 -18.11 -9.58
CA LEU A 56 16.14 -17.30 -8.66
C LEU A 56 16.03 -17.91 -7.26
N ASN A 57 16.21 -19.23 -7.11
CA ASN A 57 16.16 -19.89 -5.79
C ASN A 57 17.22 -19.34 -4.83
N LYS A 58 18.30 -18.75 -5.36
CA LYS A 58 19.33 -18.08 -4.57
C LYS A 58 18.88 -16.77 -3.93
N LEU A 59 17.72 -16.24 -4.31
CA LEU A 59 17.16 -15.00 -3.78
C LEU A 59 16.08 -15.22 -2.72
N VAL A 60 15.80 -16.47 -2.37
CA VAL A 60 14.66 -16.86 -1.52
C VAL A 60 15.01 -17.98 -0.54
N ASP A 61 16.26 -18.40 -0.50
CA ASP A 61 16.73 -19.49 0.36
C ASP A 61 16.96 -19.06 1.83
N GLY A 62 16.80 -17.76 2.13
CA GLY A 62 17.01 -17.18 3.46
C GLY A 62 18.46 -17.24 3.94
N ASN A 63 19.40 -17.58 3.05
CA ASN A 63 20.81 -17.69 3.37
C ASN A 63 21.56 -16.44 2.90
N PRO A 64 22.01 -15.57 3.82
CA PRO A 64 22.68 -14.33 3.43
C PRO A 64 24.03 -14.55 2.73
N ASN A 65 24.55 -15.78 2.65
CA ASN A 65 25.81 -16.09 1.98
C ASN A 65 25.64 -16.54 0.52
N THR A 66 24.44 -16.92 0.10
CA THR A 66 24.13 -17.18 -1.32
C THR A 66 23.84 -15.85 -2.00
N TYR A 67 24.24 -15.74 -3.27
CA TYR A 67 24.03 -14.54 -4.05
C TYR A 67 24.08 -14.79 -5.56
N ILE A 68 23.44 -13.89 -6.30
CA ILE A 68 23.65 -13.66 -7.71
C ILE A 68 24.60 -12.48 -7.86
N GLU A 69 25.75 -12.72 -8.50
CA GLU A 69 26.72 -11.67 -8.80
C GLU A 69 26.42 -11.07 -10.17
N LEU A 70 26.24 -9.75 -10.19
CA LEU A 70 25.98 -8.98 -11.39
C LEU A 70 27.08 -7.95 -11.59
N ASN A 71 27.65 -7.93 -12.79
CA ASN A 71 28.68 -6.99 -13.18
C ASN A 71 28.05 -5.86 -13.99
N SER A 72 28.38 -4.62 -13.68
CA SER A 72 27.98 -3.49 -14.52
C SER A 72 28.68 -3.52 -15.87
N SER A 73 28.04 -2.94 -16.89
CA SER A 73 28.69 -2.66 -18.17
C SER A 73 29.75 -1.56 -18.04
N SER A 74 30.61 -1.39 -19.05
CA SER A 74 31.67 -0.37 -19.17
C SER A 74 31.22 1.10 -19.09
N SER A 75 29.93 1.33 -18.85
CA SER A 75 29.31 2.64 -18.65
C SER A 75 28.96 2.92 -17.18
N GLY A 76 29.29 1.99 -16.26
CA GLY A 76 28.91 2.07 -14.85
C GLY A 76 27.39 1.96 -14.64
N ILE A 77 26.69 1.34 -15.59
CA ILE A 77 25.26 1.04 -15.52
C ILE A 77 25.07 -0.47 -15.38
N LEU A 78 24.22 -0.86 -14.44
CA LEU A 78 23.69 -2.19 -14.28
C LEU A 78 22.18 -2.10 -14.15
N ASN A 79 21.45 -2.82 -14.97
CA ASN A 79 20.01 -2.94 -14.83
C ASN A 79 19.54 -4.38 -15.02
N PHE A 80 18.65 -4.80 -14.14
CA PHE A 80 17.99 -6.09 -14.23
C PHE A 80 16.53 -5.94 -13.89
N THR A 81 15.74 -6.87 -14.40
CA THR A 81 14.31 -6.95 -14.22
C THR A 81 13.97 -8.29 -13.59
N ILE A 82 13.17 -8.27 -12.53
CA ILE A 82 12.52 -9.46 -11.98
C ILE A 82 11.05 -9.42 -12.42
N ASN A 83 10.65 -10.46 -13.15
CA ASN A 83 9.27 -10.75 -13.46
C ASN A 83 8.73 -11.65 -12.35
N SER A 84 7.91 -11.09 -11.48
CA SER A 84 7.30 -11.79 -10.34
C SER A 84 5.90 -12.24 -10.73
N SER A 85 5.66 -13.54 -10.76
CA SER A 85 4.36 -14.13 -11.08
C SER A 85 3.54 -14.34 -9.81
N PHE A 86 2.25 -14.00 -9.84
CA PHE A 86 1.27 -14.38 -8.80
C PHE A 86 0.27 -15.43 -9.31
N ALA A 87 0.55 -16.01 -10.48
CA ALA A 87 -0.32 -17.00 -11.08
C ALA A 87 -0.45 -18.24 -10.16
N GLY A 88 -1.69 -18.61 -9.85
CA GLY A 88 -2.00 -19.76 -8.99
C GLY A 88 -1.85 -19.51 -7.49
N GLU A 89 -1.46 -18.31 -7.07
CA GLU A 89 -1.33 -17.97 -5.66
C GLU A 89 -2.70 -17.92 -4.97
N SER A 90 -2.73 -18.33 -3.70
CA SER A 90 -3.94 -18.32 -2.88
C SER A 90 -3.63 -17.97 -1.42
N TYR A 91 -4.54 -17.23 -0.79
CA TYR A 91 -4.48 -16.92 0.63
C TYR A 91 -5.49 -17.79 1.39
N ASN A 92 -5.01 -18.45 2.45
CA ASN A 92 -5.83 -19.28 3.31
C ASN A 92 -5.62 -18.90 4.78
N SER A 93 -6.68 -18.49 5.47
CA SER A 93 -6.72 -18.30 6.92
C SER A 93 -7.75 -19.24 7.55
N THR A 94 -7.46 -19.70 8.76
CA THR A 94 -8.32 -20.66 9.50
C THR A 94 -9.23 -19.98 10.51
N SER A 95 -9.02 -18.69 10.84
CA SER A 95 -9.85 -17.96 11.78
C SER A 95 -9.66 -16.44 11.60
N PRO A 96 -10.60 -15.73 10.94
CA PRO A 96 -11.78 -16.26 10.24
C PRO A 96 -11.39 -17.18 9.06
N GLU A 97 -12.27 -18.11 8.68
CA GLU A 97 -12.05 -18.95 7.49
C GLU A 97 -12.13 -18.06 6.25
N ILE A 98 -10.98 -17.84 5.61
CA ILE A 98 -10.84 -17.06 4.38
C ILE A 98 -10.06 -17.92 3.42
N ASN A 99 -10.62 -18.14 2.23
CA ASN A 99 -9.93 -18.76 1.11
C ASN A 99 -10.14 -17.88 -0.12
N LEU A 100 -9.06 -17.23 -0.57
CA LEU A 100 -9.08 -16.30 -1.69
C LEU A 100 -8.01 -16.70 -2.69
N ALA A 101 -8.40 -16.82 -3.96
CA ALA A 101 -7.45 -16.86 -5.05
C ALA A 101 -6.92 -15.44 -5.32
N PHE A 102 -5.70 -15.35 -5.82
CA PHE A 102 -5.17 -14.09 -6.31
C PHE A 102 -6.08 -13.54 -7.42
N ASP A 103 -6.49 -12.28 -7.26
CA ASP A 103 -7.20 -11.52 -8.29
C ASP A 103 -6.60 -10.12 -8.32
N ARG A 104 -5.89 -9.84 -9.40
CA ARG A 104 -5.21 -8.56 -9.63
C ARG A 104 -6.12 -7.34 -9.45
N SER A 105 -7.44 -7.49 -9.66
CA SER A 105 -8.42 -6.40 -9.57
C SER A 105 -8.60 -5.88 -8.14
N PHE A 106 -8.19 -6.67 -7.14
CA PHE A 106 -8.28 -6.34 -5.71
C PHE A 106 -6.91 -6.08 -5.08
N ILE A 107 -5.85 -6.00 -5.90
CA ILE A 107 -4.51 -5.75 -5.40
C ILE A 107 -4.27 -4.26 -5.27
N LEU A 108 -4.15 -3.81 -4.02
CA LEU A 108 -3.92 -2.43 -3.68
C LEU A 108 -2.52 -1.96 -4.00
N GLY A 109 -1.53 -2.79 -3.72
CA GLY A 109 -0.14 -2.36 -3.76
C GLY A 109 0.81 -3.53 -3.70
N LEU A 110 2.08 -3.20 -3.86
CA LEU A 110 3.19 -4.12 -3.96
C LEU A 110 4.26 -3.69 -2.95
N ILE A 111 4.85 -4.65 -2.24
CA ILE A 111 5.94 -4.43 -1.29
C ILE A 111 7.13 -5.25 -1.75
N SER A 112 8.15 -4.54 -2.23
CA SER A 112 9.40 -5.14 -2.67
C SER A 112 10.42 -5.02 -1.56
N THR A 113 10.96 -6.15 -1.12
CA THR A 113 12.14 -6.21 -0.26
C THR A 113 13.27 -6.83 -1.03
N PHE A 114 14.45 -6.23 -1.03
CA PHE A 114 15.63 -6.89 -1.58
C PHE A 114 16.88 -6.61 -0.74
N SER A 115 17.74 -7.61 -0.63
CA SER A 115 19.01 -7.54 0.07
C SER A 115 20.17 -7.62 -0.91
N TYR A 116 21.18 -6.78 -0.70
CA TYR A 116 22.30 -6.65 -1.61
C TYR A 116 23.59 -6.25 -0.90
N SER A 117 24.70 -6.36 -1.61
CA SER A 117 25.95 -5.66 -1.31
C SER A 117 26.57 -5.17 -2.62
N ILE A 118 27.23 -4.01 -2.58
CA ILE A 118 27.94 -3.44 -3.73
C ILE A 118 29.42 -3.28 -3.38
N ASP A 119 30.31 -3.43 -4.35
CA ASP A 119 31.75 -3.26 -4.12
C ASP A 119 32.25 -1.81 -4.31
N LYS A 120 31.42 -0.95 -4.91
CA LYS A 120 31.64 0.49 -5.07
C LYS A 120 30.32 1.25 -4.98
N ASP A 121 30.39 2.50 -4.52
CA ASP A 121 29.21 3.36 -4.35
C ASP A 121 28.47 3.57 -5.67
N ALA A 122 27.14 3.50 -5.63
CA ALA A 122 26.24 3.63 -6.77
C ALA A 122 24.91 4.28 -6.36
N TYR A 123 24.14 4.75 -7.32
CA TYR A 123 22.74 5.13 -7.12
C TYR A 123 21.83 4.03 -7.61
N LEU A 124 20.70 3.83 -6.93
CA LEU A 124 19.65 2.95 -7.35
C LEU A 124 18.36 3.72 -7.60
N THR A 125 17.73 3.42 -8.73
CA THR A 125 16.35 3.78 -9.04
C THR A 125 15.56 2.51 -9.28
N ILE A 126 14.45 2.34 -8.57
CA ILE A 126 13.54 1.22 -8.82
C ILE A 126 12.42 1.70 -9.74
N LYS A 127 12.09 0.87 -10.73
CA LYS A 127 11.08 1.17 -11.75
C LYS A 127 10.08 0.04 -11.85
N LEU A 128 8.83 0.38 -12.09
CA LEU A 128 7.76 -0.57 -12.38
C LEU A 128 7.34 -0.44 -13.85
N PHE A 129 6.98 -1.56 -14.46
CA PHE A 129 6.44 -1.54 -15.80
C PHE A 129 4.94 -1.23 -15.77
N ASP A 130 4.55 -0.09 -16.34
CA ASP A 130 3.16 0.28 -16.57
C ASP A 130 2.63 -0.53 -17.75
N THR A 131 1.72 -1.45 -17.46
CA THR A 131 1.12 -2.37 -18.45
C THR A 131 0.14 -1.67 -19.39
N PHE A 132 -0.39 -0.50 -19.00
CA PHE A 132 -1.30 0.28 -19.82
C PHE A 132 -0.54 1.10 -20.87
N ASP A 133 0.50 1.83 -20.44
CA ASP A 133 1.34 2.66 -21.32
C ASP A 133 2.48 1.86 -21.99
N SER A 134 2.69 0.60 -21.58
CA SER A 134 3.82 -0.24 -21.98
C SER A 134 5.18 0.44 -21.79
N SER A 135 5.40 1.04 -20.60
CA SER A 135 6.59 1.84 -20.31
C SER A 135 7.09 1.68 -18.88
N TRP A 136 8.39 1.90 -18.66
CA TRP A 136 8.96 1.92 -17.32
C TRP A 136 8.70 3.26 -16.63
N LYS A 137 8.09 3.22 -15.44
CA LYS A 137 7.88 4.39 -14.57
C LYS A 137 8.81 4.30 -13.37
N ASN A 138 9.40 5.43 -12.97
CA ASN A 138 10.19 5.47 -11.73
C ASN A 138 9.24 5.28 -10.54
N ALA A 139 9.47 4.25 -9.75
CA ALA A 139 8.76 4.01 -8.50
C ALA A 139 9.44 4.70 -7.32
N THR A 140 10.76 4.93 -7.42
CA THR A 140 11.54 5.70 -6.45
C THR A 140 12.32 6.81 -7.15
N GLU A 141 12.71 7.85 -6.40
CA GLU A 141 13.83 8.69 -6.81
C GLU A 141 15.15 7.89 -6.77
N ALA A 142 16.21 8.44 -7.36
CA ALA A 142 17.53 7.84 -7.28
C ALA A 142 18.11 8.05 -5.87
N PHE A 143 18.37 6.97 -5.14
CA PHE A 143 18.96 7.04 -3.81
C PHE A 143 20.37 6.41 -3.78
N PHE A 144 21.22 6.96 -2.91
CA PHE A 144 22.64 6.61 -2.82
C PHE A 144 22.85 5.33 -2.02
N LEU A 145 23.67 4.44 -2.56
CA LEU A 145 24.08 3.19 -1.93
C LEU A 145 25.57 3.26 -1.59
N ASN A 146 25.90 2.98 -0.33
CA ASN A 146 27.28 3.01 0.16
C ASN A 146 27.86 1.60 0.26
N HIS A 147 28.96 1.34 -0.44
CA HIS A 147 29.63 0.03 -0.46
C HIS A 147 30.19 -0.38 0.90
N SER A 148 30.60 0.59 1.74
CA SER A 148 31.24 0.35 3.03
C SER A 148 30.29 -0.15 4.11
N LEU A 149 28.97 -0.10 3.87
CA LEU A 149 27.96 -0.59 4.82
C LEU A 149 27.77 -2.11 4.77
N GLY A 150 28.42 -2.80 3.82
CA GLY A 150 28.30 -4.25 3.67
C GLY A 150 26.92 -4.65 3.11
N ILE A 151 26.30 -5.66 3.74
CA ILE A 151 24.98 -6.16 3.33
C ILE A 151 23.91 -5.18 3.81
N GLN A 152 23.09 -4.73 2.87
CA GLN A 152 21.99 -3.80 3.09
C GLN A 152 20.69 -4.41 2.58
N SER A 153 19.57 -3.94 3.13
CA SER A 153 18.23 -4.28 2.66
C SER A 153 17.46 -3.02 2.41
N VAL A 154 16.69 -3.02 1.33
CA VAL A 154 15.78 -1.95 0.95
C VAL A 154 14.38 -2.55 0.86
N GLU A 155 13.43 -1.87 1.46
CA GLU A 155 12.00 -2.17 1.39
C GLU A 155 11.30 -0.96 0.81
N GLU A 156 10.52 -1.20 -0.24
CA GLU A 156 9.78 -0.16 -0.95
C GLU A 156 8.34 -0.62 -1.15
N ARG A 157 7.42 0.34 -1.02
CA ARG A 157 5.98 0.12 -1.15
C ARG A 157 5.48 0.90 -2.35
N TYR A 158 4.70 0.24 -3.19
CA TYR A 158 4.17 0.80 -4.42
C TYR A 158 2.66 0.67 -4.45
N ILE A 159 2.00 1.75 -4.80
CA ILE A 159 0.55 1.78 -5.03
C ILE A 159 0.31 1.18 -6.41
N ASN A 160 -0.56 0.17 -6.51
CA ASN A 160 -0.97 -0.40 -7.80
C ASN A 160 -2.06 0.47 -8.44
N GLU A 161 -1.71 1.71 -8.73
CA GLU A 161 -2.62 2.73 -9.26
C GLU A 161 -3.34 2.23 -10.51
N ASN A 162 -4.66 2.22 -10.50
CA ASN A 162 -5.49 1.79 -11.64
C ASN A 162 -5.08 0.42 -12.23
N LEU A 163 -4.57 -0.49 -11.39
CA LEU A 163 -4.12 -1.83 -11.80
C LEU A 163 -2.98 -1.84 -12.83
N ARG A 164 -2.19 -0.77 -12.91
CA ARG A 164 -1.17 -0.58 -13.94
C ARG A 164 0.00 -1.55 -13.85
N TYR A 165 0.35 -2.05 -12.67
CA TYR A 165 1.62 -2.75 -12.44
C TYR A 165 1.51 -4.28 -12.38
N ILE A 166 0.34 -4.84 -12.73
CA ILE A 166 0.09 -6.28 -12.78
C ILE A 166 -0.61 -6.61 -14.11
N ASN A 167 0.05 -7.40 -14.96
CA ASN A 167 -0.49 -7.72 -16.29
C ASN A 167 -1.61 -8.77 -16.22
N SER A 168 -2.18 -9.15 -17.37
CA SER A 168 -3.29 -10.12 -17.44
C SER A 168 -2.89 -11.58 -17.21
N SER A 169 -1.61 -11.82 -16.99
CA SER A 169 -1.05 -13.11 -16.61
C SER A 169 -0.55 -13.09 -15.16
N ASP A 170 -1.00 -12.11 -14.37
CA ASP A 170 -0.64 -11.92 -12.96
C ASP A 170 0.86 -11.72 -12.74
N ILE A 171 1.55 -11.08 -13.70
CA ILE A 171 2.97 -10.77 -13.60
C ILE A 171 3.18 -9.29 -13.33
N THR A 172 4.00 -8.99 -12.32
CA THR A 172 4.60 -7.69 -12.08
C THR A 172 6.05 -7.68 -12.56
N GLN A 173 6.46 -6.62 -13.25
CA GLN A 173 7.85 -6.44 -13.68
C GLN A 173 8.49 -5.29 -12.91
N ILE A 174 9.54 -5.59 -12.16
CA ILE A 174 10.30 -4.62 -11.38
C ILE A 174 11.71 -4.52 -11.96
N GLN A 175 12.12 -3.32 -12.36
CA GLN A 175 13.48 -3.05 -12.81
C GLN A 175 14.26 -2.33 -11.72
N PHE A 176 15.43 -2.85 -11.43
CA PHE A 176 16.43 -2.20 -10.59
C PHE A 176 17.48 -1.58 -11.49
N PHE A 177 17.60 -0.26 -11.46
CA PHE A 177 18.52 0.51 -12.28
C PHE A 177 19.61 1.09 -11.39
N PHE A 178 20.80 0.48 -11.42
CA PHE A 178 21.98 0.95 -10.70
C PHE A 178 22.88 1.78 -11.63
N GLN A 179 23.38 2.91 -11.13
CA GLN A 179 24.25 3.81 -11.89
C GLN A 179 25.34 4.43 -11.02
N ARG A 180 26.57 4.43 -11.51
CA ARG A 180 27.69 5.16 -10.89
C ARG A 180 27.88 6.54 -11.52
N PHE A 181 28.27 7.51 -10.69
CA PHE A 181 28.52 8.88 -11.11
C PHE A 181 29.79 9.02 -11.98
N ASP A 182 30.76 8.12 -11.82
CA ASP A 182 32.04 8.12 -12.54
C ASP A 182 32.08 7.12 -13.71
N SER A 183 30.94 6.47 -14.00
CA SER A 183 30.79 5.46 -15.05
C SER A 183 31.76 4.26 -14.96
N SER A 184 32.43 4.05 -13.83
CA SER A 184 33.39 2.94 -13.71
C SER A 184 32.74 1.67 -13.19
N ASP A 185 33.25 0.52 -13.64
CA ASP A 185 32.65 -0.78 -13.39
C ASP A 185 32.61 -1.15 -11.91
N TYR A 186 31.60 -1.93 -11.54
CA TYR A 186 31.33 -2.38 -10.18
C TYR A 186 30.49 -3.66 -10.19
N ILE A 187 30.40 -4.28 -9.03
CA ILE A 187 29.74 -5.55 -8.80
C ILE A 187 28.61 -5.34 -7.79
N VAL A 188 27.43 -5.85 -8.12
CA VAL A 188 26.31 -5.98 -7.21
C VAL A 188 26.10 -7.46 -6.91
N ARG A 189 26.02 -7.80 -5.62
CA ARG A 189 25.64 -9.14 -5.16
C ARG A 189 24.24 -9.06 -4.59
N LEU A 190 23.27 -9.60 -5.31
CA LEU A 190 21.89 -9.74 -4.88
C LEU A 190 21.75 -11.01 -4.06
N ARG A 191 21.15 -10.92 -2.88
CA ARG A 191 21.10 -12.01 -1.90
C ARG A 191 19.69 -12.50 -1.65
N GLU A 192 18.77 -11.57 -1.47
CA GLU A 192 17.37 -11.88 -1.19
C GLU A 192 16.49 -10.96 -2.02
N PHE A 193 15.37 -11.47 -2.50
CA PHE A 193 14.31 -10.69 -3.12
C PHE A 193 12.97 -11.28 -2.71
N LYS A 194 12.06 -10.40 -2.30
CA LYS A 194 10.69 -10.74 -1.99
C LYS A 194 9.77 -9.69 -2.58
N LEU A 195 8.75 -10.13 -3.30
CA LEU A 195 7.64 -9.27 -3.71
C LEU A 195 6.34 -9.78 -3.13
N ASP A 196 5.68 -8.89 -2.41
CA ASP A 196 4.38 -9.18 -1.85
C ASP A 196 3.34 -8.24 -2.42
N SER A 197 2.13 -8.75 -2.66
CA SER A 197 0.98 -7.94 -3.02
C SER A 197 0.03 -7.80 -1.83
N THR A 198 -0.53 -6.61 -1.66
CA THR A 198 -1.53 -6.31 -0.64
C THR A 198 -2.91 -6.37 -1.26
N TYR A 199 -3.78 -7.20 -0.72
CA TYR A 199 -5.15 -7.36 -1.16
C TYR A 199 -6.08 -6.56 -0.27
N ALA A 200 -7.00 -5.82 -0.87
CA ALA A 200 -8.14 -5.30 -0.15
C ALA A 200 -9.39 -5.34 -1.01
N PHE A 201 -10.52 -5.26 -0.32
CA PHE A 201 -11.81 -5.11 -0.96
C PHE A 201 -12.10 -3.62 -1.14
N ASP A 202 -12.15 -3.18 -2.39
CA ASP A 202 -12.55 -1.83 -2.73
C ASP A 202 -14.08 -1.76 -2.83
N LEU A 203 -14.70 -0.89 -2.03
CA LEU A 203 -16.10 -0.49 -2.20
C LEU A 203 -16.13 0.80 -3.02
N PRO A 204 -16.53 0.75 -4.31
CA PRO A 204 -16.62 1.97 -5.10
C PRO A 204 -17.68 2.89 -4.51
N ILE A 205 -17.32 4.17 -4.33
CA ILE A 205 -18.27 5.20 -3.94
C ILE A 205 -18.96 5.67 -5.22
N THR A 206 -20.25 5.41 -5.33
CA THR A 206 -21.06 5.77 -6.50
C THR A 206 -22.38 6.41 -6.08
N ASN A 207 -23.16 6.91 -7.04
CA ASN A 207 -24.51 7.40 -6.76
C ASN A 207 -25.48 6.32 -6.23
N ASN A 208 -25.13 5.03 -6.38
CA ASN A 208 -25.94 3.91 -5.92
C ASN A 208 -25.32 3.16 -4.73
N GLU A 209 -24.05 3.43 -4.42
CA GLU A 209 -23.26 2.73 -3.40
C GLU A 209 -22.55 3.75 -2.51
N TYR A 210 -22.98 3.81 -1.26
CA TYR A 210 -22.42 4.71 -0.26
C TYR A 210 -21.65 3.90 0.77
N VAL A 211 -20.47 4.39 1.16
CA VAL A 211 -19.71 3.86 2.27
C VAL A 211 -19.98 4.73 3.49
N ALA A 212 -20.37 4.12 4.61
CA ALA A 212 -20.59 4.81 5.87
C ALA A 212 -19.64 4.27 6.92
N LEU A 213 -19.03 5.18 7.68
CA LEU A 213 -18.22 4.87 8.86
C LEU A 213 -19.02 5.22 10.11
N GLU A 214 -18.96 4.35 11.12
CA GLU A 214 -19.59 4.58 12.41
C GLU A 214 -18.54 5.04 13.43
N PHE A 215 -18.80 6.15 14.12
CA PHE A 215 -17.92 6.72 15.13
C PHE A 215 -18.60 6.66 16.51
N ASP A 216 -17.94 6.05 17.49
CA ASP A 216 -18.38 6.05 18.90
C ASP A 216 -17.72 7.21 19.64
N LEU A 217 -18.48 8.31 19.81
CA LEU A 217 -18.03 9.47 20.56
C LEU A 217 -18.48 9.38 22.02
N LYS A 218 -17.52 9.42 22.95
CA LYS A 218 -17.83 9.42 24.39
C LYS A 218 -18.21 10.82 24.85
N GLY A 219 -19.44 10.98 25.33
CA GLY A 219 -19.91 12.22 25.97
C GLY A 219 -21.39 12.47 25.73
N GLU A 220 -22.04 13.25 26.60
CA GLU A 220 -23.45 13.65 26.38
C GLU A 220 -23.59 14.71 25.28
N ARG A 221 -22.49 15.39 24.90
CA ARG A 221 -22.38 16.38 23.83
C ARG A 221 -20.97 16.35 23.24
N SER A 222 -20.86 15.92 21.99
CA SER A 222 -19.58 15.84 21.26
C SER A 222 -19.73 16.57 19.93
N ALA A 223 -18.72 17.34 19.55
CA ALA A 223 -18.59 18.00 18.25
C ALA A 223 -17.60 17.22 17.38
N VAL A 224 -17.88 17.08 16.09
CA VAL A 224 -17.04 16.33 15.13
C VAL A 224 -16.42 17.28 14.11
N ASN A 225 -15.23 17.80 14.40
CA ASN A 225 -14.61 18.81 13.52
C ASN A 225 -14.23 18.29 12.13
N GLY A 226 -14.08 16.98 11.96
CA GLY A 226 -13.65 16.36 10.71
C GLY A 226 -13.08 14.96 10.93
N PHE A 227 -12.51 14.40 9.88
CA PHE A 227 -11.81 13.11 9.92
C PHE A 227 -10.69 13.04 8.90
N TYR A 228 -9.72 12.17 9.16
CA TYR A 228 -8.69 11.79 8.20
C TYR A 228 -9.12 10.52 7.47
N ALA A 229 -8.94 10.48 6.14
CA ALA A 229 -9.12 9.26 5.36
C ALA A 229 -8.18 9.19 4.16
N TRP A 230 -7.85 7.97 3.76
CA TRP A 230 -7.23 7.66 2.47
C TRP A 230 -8.35 7.34 1.49
N ILE A 231 -8.41 8.09 0.38
CA ILE A 231 -9.34 7.81 -0.71
C ILE A 231 -8.52 7.45 -1.93
N ARG A 232 -8.81 6.31 -2.55
CA ARG A 232 -8.19 5.89 -3.80
C ARG A 232 -9.07 6.23 -4.99
N THR A 233 -8.46 6.78 -6.03
CA THR A 233 -9.14 7.04 -7.31
C THR A 233 -8.88 5.89 -8.28
N LEU A 234 -9.89 5.04 -8.48
CA LEU A 234 -9.78 3.85 -9.35
C LEU A 234 -9.93 4.15 -10.84
N ASN A 235 -10.65 5.21 -11.19
CA ASN A 235 -10.82 5.66 -12.57
C ASN A 235 -10.58 7.16 -12.65
N LEU A 236 -9.35 7.52 -13.04
CA LEU A 236 -8.96 8.93 -13.16
C LEU A 236 -9.87 9.72 -14.11
N THR A 237 -10.36 9.10 -15.19
CA THR A 237 -11.19 9.83 -16.18
C THR A 237 -12.57 10.16 -15.62
N GLU A 238 -13.22 9.21 -14.96
CA GLU A 238 -14.51 9.45 -14.31
C GLU A 238 -14.39 10.40 -13.12
N ALA A 239 -13.31 10.26 -12.35
CA ALA A 239 -13.07 11.08 -11.17
C ALA A 239 -12.83 12.56 -11.47
N LEU A 240 -12.32 12.91 -12.67
CA LEU A 240 -12.11 14.32 -13.07
C LEU A 240 -13.38 15.19 -12.99
N THR A 241 -14.56 14.57 -13.08
CA THR A 241 -15.85 15.27 -12.99
C THR A 241 -16.71 14.76 -11.84
N ALA A 242 -16.13 13.97 -10.93
CA ALA A 242 -16.85 13.43 -9.78
C ALA A 242 -16.66 14.34 -8.56
N GLU A 243 -17.71 14.43 -7.77
CA GLU A 243 -17.73 15.13 -6.49
C GLU A 243 -17.99 14.09 -5.39
N LEU A 244 -17.25 14.17 -4.29
CA LEU A 244 -17.53 13.39 -3.09
C LEU A 244 -18.43 14.21 -2.16
N ASN A 245 -19.64 13.71 -1.93
CA ASN A 245 -20.53 14.26 -0.92
C ASN A 245 -20.35 13.48 0.38
N ILE A 246 -19.79 14.16 1.39
CA ILE A 246 -19.56 13.60 2.71
C ILE A 246 -20.60 14.21 3.65
N THR A 247 -21.34 13.34 4.34
CA THR A 247 -22.45 13.73 5.21
C THR A 247 -22.26 13.12 6.59
N LEU A 248 -22.53 13.93 7.61
CA LEU A 248 -22.46 13.53 9.01
C LEU A 248 -23.88 13.49 9.60
N TYR A 249 -24.26 12.36 10.18
CA TYR A 249 -25.57 12.16 10.79
C TYR A 249 -25.43 11.72 12.25
N GLU A 250 -26.42 12.05 13.09
CA GLU A 250 -26.59 11.30 14.34
C GLU A 250 -26.98 9.85 14.04
N ALA A 251 -26.56 8.92 14.88
CA ALA A 251 -27.08 7.55 14.80
C ALA A 251 -28.58 7.52 15.18
N ASN A 252 -29.32 6.59 14.59
CA ASN A 252 -30.74 6.35 14.88
C ASN A 252 -31.03 6.00 16.34
N THR A 253 -30.02 5.58 17.10
CA THR A 253 -30.12 5.34 18.54
C THR A 253 -28.77 5.42 19.23
N THR A 254 -28.78 5.66 20.53
CA THR A 254 -27.59 5.59 21.39
C THR A 254 -27.60 4.28 22.15
N ILE A 255 -26.51 3.51 22.08
CA ILE A 255 -26.37 2.25 22.81
C ILE A 255 -25.27 2.33 23.86
N LYS A 256 -25.41 1.54 24.93
CA LYS A 256 -24.28 1.27 25.82
C LYS A 256 -23.29 0.34 25.12
N ARG A 257 -22.02 0.73 25.02
CA ARG A 257 -20.97 -0.09 24.38
C ARG A 257 -20.72 -1.40 25.13
N THR A 258 -21.32 -2.47 24.63
CA THR A 258 -21.06 -3.85 25.03
C THR A 258 -21.06 -4.72 23.77
N GLN A 259 -20.29 -5.80 23.74
CA GLN A 259 -20.23 -6.69 22.57
C GLN A 259 -21.63 -7.21 22.19
N ALA A 260 -22.46 -7.55 23.17
CA ALA A 260 -23.83 -7.97 22.93
C ALA A 260 -24.64 -6.89 22.21
N ASN A 261 -24.56 -5.62 22.65
CA ASN A 261 -25.27 -4.53 22.02
C ASN A 261 -24.76 -4.20 20.62
N LEU A 262 -23.45 -4.27 20.38
CA LEU A 262 -22.86 -4.06 19.06
C LEU A 262 -23.32 -5.13 18.06
N LEU A 263 -23.47 -6.38 18.53
CA LEU A 263 -23.94 -7.49 17.69
C LEU A 263 -25.46 -7.47 17.48
N SER A 264 -26.23 -6.94 18.44
CA SER A 264 -27.70 -7.02 18.43
C SER A 264 -28.40 -5.77 17.89
N ASN A 265 -27.74 -4.62 17.85
CA ASN A 265 -28.34 -3.37 17.40
C ASN A 265 -27.83 -3.02 16.00
N ASN A 266 -28.78 -2.78 15.09
CA ASN A 266 -28.47 -2.27 13.76
C ASN A 266 -28.44 -0.74 13.82
N LEU A 267 -27.27 -0.20 14.15
CA LEU A 267 -27.00 1.23 14.09
C LEU A 267 -26.95 1.68 12.64
N LYS A 268 -27.60 2.81 12.38
CA LYS A 268 -27.64 3.43 11.05
C LYS A 268 -27.73 4.95 11.19
N PRO A 269 -27.33 5.71 10.16
CA PRO A 269 -27.60 7.14 10.11
C PRO A 269 -29.09 7.43 10.32
N ASP A 270 -29.39 8.38 11.21
CA ASP A 270 -30.70 9.01 11.28
C ASP A 270 -30.78 10.09 10.21
N ASN A 271 -31.30 9.73 9.04
CA ASN A 271 -31.41 10.65 7.91
C ASN A 271 -32.25 11.91 8.21
N ALA A 272 -33.06 11.91 9.27
CA ALA A 272 -33.79 13.10 9.72
C ALA A 272 -32.92 14.06 10.56
N LYS A 273 -31.73 13.64 10.97
CA LYS A 273 -30.78 14.38 11.82
C LYS A 273 -29.41 14.48 11.15
N LEU A 274 -29.39 15.13 10.00
CA LEU A 274 -28.15 15.61 9.39
C LEU A 274 -27.51 16.65 10.31
N ILE A 275 -26.25 16.42 10.68
CA ILE A 275 -25.42 17.36 11.44
C ILE A 275 -24.74 18.32 10.45
N ASP A 276 -24.02 17.77 9.45
CA ASP A 276 -23.31 18.56 8.46
C ASP A 276 -23.13 17.83 7.12
N SER A 277 -22.81 18.58 6.07
CA SER A 277 -22.52 18.07 4.73
C SER A 277 -21.48 18.94 4.03
N ILE A 278 -20.50 18.29 3.42
CA ILE A 278 -19.46 18.92 2.61
C ILE A 278 -19.38 18.24 1.26
N ILE A 279 -19.04 19.02 0.23
CA ILE A 279 -18.80 18.54 -1.13
C ILE A 279 -17.32 18.78 -1.41
N ILE A 280 -16.64 17.73 -1.84
CA ILE A 280 -15.20 17.75 -2.13
C ILE A 280 -14.99 17.37 -3.58
N ASP A 281 -14.34 18.25 -4.33
CA ASP A 281 -13.95 17.98 -5.70
C ASP A 281 -12.73 17.04 -5.74
N ASN A 282 -12.57 16.27 -6.80
CA ASN A 282 -11.38 15.42 -7.00
C ASN A 282 -10.05 16.21 -7.05
N THR A 283 -10.07 17.54 -7.15
CA THR A 283 -8.87 18.37 -7.01
C THR A 283 -8.47 18.61 -5.56
N ASP A 284 -9.41 18.42 -4.62
CA ASP A 284 -9.27 18.84 -3.23
C ASP A 284 -8.93 17.67 -2.29
N TYR A 285 -8.97 16.44 -2.81
CA TYR A 285 -8.31 15.28 -2.20
C TYR A 285 -7.30 14.69 -3.17
N HIS A 286 -6.09 14.42 -2.68
CA HIS A 286 -5.11 13.70 -3.47
C HIS A 286 -5.37 12.22 -3.29
N GLY A 287 -5.86 11.58 -4.36
CA GLY A 287 -6.03 10.14 -4.40
C GLY A 287 -4.77 9.42 -3.90
N ASP A 288 -4.96 8.32 -3.18
CA ASP A 288 -3.85 7.51 -2.65
C ASP A 288 -2.94 8.28 -1.65
N SER A 289 -3.50 9.28 -0.96
CA SER A 289 -2.85 9.99 0.15
C SER A 289 -3.81 10.29 1.29
N LEU A 290 -3.26 10.48 2.50
CA LEU A 290 -4.03 10.87 3.67
C LEU A 290 -4.54 12.32 3.53
N SER A 291 -5.86 12.49 3.53
CA SER A 291 -6.52 13.81 3.46
C SER A 291 -7.35 14.06 4.71
N TYR A 292 -7.41 15.32 5.17
CA TYR A 292 -8.31 15.75 6.24
C TYR A 292 -9.56 16.39 5.65
N PHE A 293 -10.73 15.93 6.09
CA PHE A 293 -12.03 16.43 5.67
C PHE A 293 -12.68 17.18 6.83
N GLU A 294 -12.70 18.51 6.75
CA GLU A 294 -13.25 19.39 7.78
C GLU A 294 -14.75 19.59 7.61
N PHE A 295 -15.50 19.49 8.71
CA PHE A 295 -16.92 19.85 8.77
C PHE A 295 -17.07 21.34 9.15
N ASN A 296 -17.99 22.03 8.49
CA ASN A 296 -18.27 23.46 8.66
C ASN A 296 -19.09 23.77 9.92
N GLN A 297 -19.95 22.84 10.34
CA GLN A 297 -20.87 23.01 11.47
C GLN A 297 -21.04 21.68 12.23
N ALA A 298 -20.13 21.40 13.16
CA ALA A 298 -20.21 20.21 14.00
C ALA A 298 -19.97 20.52 15.49
#